data_AF-A0A7Y2WVR3-F1
#
_entry.id   AF-A0A7Y2WVR3-F1
#
_cell.length_a   1.000
_cell.length_b   1.000
_cell.length_c   1.000
_cell.angle_alpha   90.00
_cell.angle_beta   90.00
_cell.angle_gamma   90.00
#
_symmetry.space_group_name_H-M   'P 1'
#
loop_
_entity.id
_entity.type
_entity.pdbx_description
1 polymer ?
#
loop_
_entity_poly.entity_id
_entity_poly.type
_entity_poly.pdbx_seq_one_letter_code
_entity_poly.pdbx_strand_id
1 'polypeptide(L)'
;MSSAADKRDARLASLHSTFNSLNATLLGMRIWHWLWVLLCVAGALAVAAPRVLSQPVIYYAAAQTQFDVARYGGLYSPVAPGRTGMDVAMGDALEVLRQDALARRELRFGLPTFQVQYIPGEQGTVLARGVAPTAAEAQDLANAGAAELARQVRAAGGREILRNMLGWELWLSLDQSDAVPGPFDLLLREIIRTQAFPMSRELEPFSTPRDVAALPREEQLDLARALEARYDLWRFAINTRNATLDALCASTGLPGREGVLVSCAETSPQASAELDERNREIARMRAVNAALQYMITAQGASFDVDAPGAAHRVAAALPIAPEPRYAPQLIALASLLGLAFGVAGVVVDRSAHLMDKIQELWRYRELIRNLVLRDLRARYKGSALGYLWTQLAPLGMMLVYVLVFSVLMPVGLAQFPVFIIVGLLPWNYTAEAVMNGTRSVIDSAALIKKVYFPREVLPLVSVFSSLTNFVLSLPMMFAVMALIQMTTMGRLNLAWSIAYLPVLIIIQTVLLAGISMLLGAVAVFFRDIVHLVGIVVNIWFFLTPVIYPLSNFGDGVAVRLLRWLNPMASLVEFYRESLYGAAVAVGQIPTPGVPALSSLLRVGVTALVILVAGYWVFERTSGRFGEEI
;
A
#
# COMPACT_ATOMS: atom_id res chain seq x y z
N MET A 1 -25.50 -48.50 16.21
CA MET A 1 -24.29 -48.17 17.00
C MET A 1 -22.98 -48.75 16.44
N SER A 2 -22.98 -49.80 15.60
CA SER A 2 -21.75 -50.42 15.06
C SER A 2 -20.99 -49.57 13.99
N SER A 3 -21.67 -48.74 13.19
CA SER A 3 -21.04 -47.96 12.09
C SER A 3 -20.15 -46.79 12.55
N ALA A 4 -20.34 -46.27 13.76
CA ALA A 4 -19.56 -45.14 14.28
C ALA A 4 -18.25 -45.57 14.95
N ALA A 5 -18.17 -46.81 15.46
CA ALA A 5 -16.96 -47.39 16.04
C ALA A 5 -15.95 -47.74 14.94
N ASP A 6 -16.42 -48.39 13.87
CA ASP A 6 -15.58 -48.83 12.74
C ASP A 6 -14.91 -47.63 12.00
N LYS A 7 -15.62 -46.51 11.86
CA LYS A 7 -15.04 -45.26 11.31
C LYS A 7 -14.03 -44.59 12.25
N ARG A 8 -14.14 -44.78 13.57
CA ARG A 8 -13.13 -44.28 14.53
C ARG A 8 -11.89 -45.15 14.48
N ASP A 9 -12.04 -46.47 14.39
CA ASP A 9 -10.92 -47.41 14.35
C ASP A 9 -10.13 -47.29 13.05
N ALA A 10 -10.79 -47.10 11.90
CA ALA A 10 -10.12 -46.78 10.63
C ALA A 10 -9.36 -45.44 10.66
N ARG A 11 -9.90 -44.42 11.33
CA ARG A 11 -9.20 -43.14 11.53
C ARG A 11 -8.00 -43.30 12.45
N LEU A 12 -8.13 -44.04 13.54
CA LEU A 12 -7.04 -44.32 14.49
C LEU A 12 -5.93 -45.15 13.84
N ALA A 13 -6.27 -46.12 12.98
CA ALA A 13 -5.30 -46.89 12.20
C ALA A 13 -4.55 -46.03 11.18
N SER A 14 -5.25 -45.10 10.48
CA SER A 14 -4.62 -44.14 9.56
C SER A 14 -3.71 -43.14 10.29
N LEU A 15 -4.07 -42.74 11.51
CA LEU A 15 -3.26 -41.88 12.37
C LEU A 15 -2.04 -42.63 12.90
N HIS A 16 -2.16 -43.92 13.24
CA HIS A 16 -1.02 -44.75 13.64
C HIS A 16 -0.05 -45.01 12.47
N SER A 17 -0.54 -45.28 11.26
CA SER A 17 0.34 -45.49 10.11
C SER A 17 1.08 -44.22 9.71
N THR A 18 0.40 -43.06 9.76
CA THR A 18 1.03 -41.76 9.52
C THR A 18 2.04 -41.42 10.62
N PHE A 19 1.71 -41.68 11.89
CA PHE A 19 2.64 -41.47 13.01
C PHE A 19 3.88 -42.37 12.95
N ASN A 20 3.72 -43.64 12.58
CA ASN A 20 4.86 -44.55 12.38
C ASN A 20 5.72 -44.17 11.17
N SER A 21 5.11 -43.70 10.07
CA SER A 21 5.86 -43.16 8.93
C SER A 21 6.65 -41.89 9.30
N LEU A 22 6.07 -41.02 10.13
CA LEU A 22 6.73 -39.83 10.66
C LEU A 22 7.89 -40.20 11.61
N ASN A 23 7.70 -41.15 12.52
CA ASN A 23 8.76 -41.64 13.41
C ASN A 23 9.92 -42.29 12.63
N ALA A 24 9.63 -43.12 11.63
CA ALA A 24 10.66 -43.68 10.75
C ALA A 24 11.39 -42.59 9.95
N THR A 25 10.69 -41.52 9.56
CA THR A 25 11.37 -40.37 8.93
C THR A 25 12.27 -39.62 9.91
N LEU A 26 11.86 -39.41 11.16
CA LEU A 26 12.59 -38.65 12.18
C LEU A 26 13.85 -39.39 12.68
N LEU A 27 13.79 -40.72 12.85
CA LEU A 27 14.88 -41.55 13.39
C LEU A 27 16.09 -41.71 12.45
N GLY A 28 15.94 -41.46 11.14
CA GLY A 28 17.03 -41.52 10.16
C GLY A 28 17.62 -40.16 9.75
N MET A 29 17.31 -39.07 10.46
CA MET A 29 17.69 -37.72 10.01
C MET A 29 19.18 -37.44 10.24
N ARG A 30 19.94 -37.29 9.15
CA ARG A 30 21.30 -36.72 9.17
C ARG A 30 21.29 -35.31 9.81
N ILE A 31 22.41 -34.89 10.41
CA ILE A 31 22.57 -33.61 11.12
C ILE A 31 22.07 -32.39 10.32
N TRP A 32 22.33 -32.35 9.01
CA TRP A 32 21.90 -31.26 8.14
C TRP A 32 20.37 -31.13 8.01
N HIS A 33 19.62 -32.22 8.14
CA HIS A 33 18.14 -32.17 8.16
C HIS A 33 17.62 -31.47 9.42
N TRP A 34 18.22 -31.76 10.58
CA TRP A 34 17.87 -31.09 11.83
C TRP A 34 18.20 -29.60 11.80
N LEU A 35 19.37 -29.24 11.26
CA LEU A 35 19.75 -27.84 11.05
C LEU A 35 18.78 -27.11 10.12
N TRP A 36 18.34 -27.76 9.04
CA TRP A 36 17.35 -27.20 8.12
C TRP A 36 15.99 -26.94 8.81
N VAL A 37 15.45 -27.92 9.54
CA VAL A 37 14.17 -27.76 10.25
C VAL A 37 14.26 -26.64 11.28
N LEU A 38 15.36 -26.58 12.04
CA LEU A 38 15.59 -25.50 13.01
C LEU A 38 15.65 -24.14 12.33
N LEU A 39 16.34 -24.03 11.19
CA LEU A 39 16.42 -22.80 10.41
C LEU A 39 15.05 -22.36 9.87
N CYS A 40 14.21 -23.29 9.41
CA CYS A 40 12.85 -22.98 8.96
C CYS A 40 11.95 -22.47 10.10
N VAL A 41 12.02 -23.09 11.28
CA VAL A 41 11.27 -22.65 12.47
C VAL A 41 11.77 -21.29 12.96
N ALA A 42 13.08 -21.11 13.07
CA ALA A 42 13.68 -19.84 13.45
C ALA A 42 13.34 -18.72 12.47
N GLY A 43 13.36 -19.01 11.15
CA GLY A 43 12.97 -18.08 10.11
C GLY A 43 11.49 -17.68 10.19
N ALA A 44 10.59 -18.64 10.39
CA ALA A 44 9.16 -18.37 10.57
C ALA A 44 8.90 -17.49 11.80
N LEU A 45 9.57 -17.77 12.92
CA LEU A 45 9.49 -16.98 14.14
C LEU A 45 10.10 -15.58 13.98
N ALA A 46 11.23 -15.44 13.31
CA ALA A 46 11.86 -14.14 13.06
C ALA A 46 10.94 -13.19 12.24
N VAL A 47 10.12 -13.75 11.34
CA VAL A 47 9.16 -12.97 10.56
C VAL A 47 7.87 -12.67 11.34
N ALA A 48 7.33 -13.65 12.07
CA ALA A 48 6.04 -13.53 12.73
C ALA A 48 6.11 -12.84 14.11
N ALA A 49 7.09 -13.21 14.94
CA ALA A 49 7.15 -12.79 16.34
C ALA A 49 7.21 -11.27 16.54
N PRO A 50 8.00 -10.49 15.77
CA PRO A 50 8.04 -9.03 15.95
C PRO A 50 6.66 -8.39 15.76
N ARG A 51 5.91 -8.83 14.74
CA ARG A 51 4.58 -8.29 14.42
C ARG A 51 3.51 -8.71 15.42
N VAL A 52 3.60 -9.94 15.94
CA VAL A 52 2.63 -10.46 16.91
C VAL A 52 2.85 -9.82 18.28
N LEU A 53 4.11 -9.66 18.71
CA LEU A 53 4.46 -9.09 20.00
C LEU A 53 4.27 -7.56 20.03
N SER A 54 4.39 -6.88 18.89
CA SER A 54 4.21 -5.42 18.80
C SER A 54 2.75 -4.98 18.69
N GLN A 55 1.77 -5.89 18.79
CA GLN A 55 0.35 -5.51 18.70
C GLN A 55 -0.05 -4.62 19.90
N PRO A 56 -0.65 -3.44 19.67
CA PRO A 56 -1.07 -2.53 20.74
C PRO A 56 -2.26 -3.09 21.55
N VAL A 57 -2.46 -2.63 22.79
CA VAL A 57 -3.63 -3.02 23.59
C VAL A 57 -4.76 -2.13 23.10
N ILE A 58 -5.92 -2.70 22.79
CA ILE A 58 -7.07 -1.95 22.32
C ILE A 58 -8.29 -2.39 23.12
N TYR A 59 -9.09 -1.41 23.52
CA TYR A 59 -10.41 -1.57 24.11
C TYR A 59 -11.45 -1.07 23.11
N TYR A 60 -12.57 -1.79 23.04
CA TYR A 60 -13.75 -1.37 22.30
C TYR A 60 -14.86 -1.03 23.28
N ALA A 61 -15.45 0.15 23.14
CA ALA A 61 -16.71 0.49 23.78
C ALA A 61 -17.74 0.85 22.71
N ALA A 62 -19.00 0.61 22.99
CA ALA A 62 -20.09 0.84 22.05
C ALA A 62 -21.18 1.68 22.71
N ALA A 63 -21.40 2.88 22.20
CA ALA A 63 -22.57 3.70 22.50
C ALA A 63 -23.53 3.60 21.30
N GLN A 64 -24.81 3.84 21.52
CA GLN A 64 -25.80 3.81 20.44
C GLN A 64 -26.43 5.18 20.26
N THR A 65 -26.69 5.55 19.01
CA THR A 65 -27.57 6.66 18.65
C THR A 65 -28.89 6.06 18.22
N GLN A 66 -29.96 6.34 18.98
CA GLN A 66 -31.31 5.91 18.63
C GLN A 66 -32.10 7.11 18.11
N PHE A 67 -32.84 6.91 17.02
CA PHE A 67 -33.63 7.97 16.40
C PHE A 67 -34.90 7.44 15.75
N ASP A 68 -35.92 8.29 15.70
CA ASP A 68 -37.23 7.98 15.12
C ASP A 68 -37.14 7.93 13.58
N VAL A 69 -37.35 6.74 13.03
CA VAL A 69 -37.33 6.49 11.58
C VAL A 69 -38.49 7.19 10.88
N ALA A 70 -39.64 7.38 11.53
CA ALA A 70 -40.77 8.09 10.92
C ALA A 70 -40.43 9.56 10.64
N ARG A 71 -39.60 10.16 11.49
CA ARG A 71 -39.14 11.55 11.36
C ARG A 71 -37.92 11.70 10.47
N TYR A 72 -36.89 10.87 10.67
CA TYR A 72 -35.59 11.01 9.99
C TYR A 72 -35.36 10.00 8.87
N GLY A 73 -36.37 9.24 8.45
CA GLY A 73 -36.27 8.21 7.40
C GLY A 73 -35.74 8.75 6.05
N GLY A 74 -35.91 10.05 5.79
CA GLY A 74 -35.31 10.73 4.64
C GLY A 74 -33.79 10.63 4.58
N LEU A 75 -33.10 10.43 5.71
CA LEU A 75 -31.63 10.23 5.75
C LEU A 75 -31.19 8.94 5.06
N TYR A 76 -32.05 7.93 4.97
CA TYR A 76 -31.72 6.71 4.23
C TYR A 76 -31.90 6.86 2.71
N SER A 77 -32.42 8.00 2.25
CA SER A 77 -32.54 8.27 0.81
C SER A 77 -31.17 8.51 0.18
N PRO A 78 -30.94 8.04 -1.06
CA PRO A 78 -29.69 8.28 -1.76
C PRO A 78 -29.51 9.78 -2.06
N VAL A 79 -28.34 10.31 -1.71
CA VAL A 79 -27.94 11.71 -2.00
C VAL A 79 -26.91 11.76 -3.13
N ALA A 80 -26.13 10.69 -3.29
CA ALA A 80 -25.17 10.49 -4.38
C ALA A 80 -25.07 8.99 -4.72
N PRO A 81 -24.46 8.60 -5.86
CA PRO A 81 -24.27 7.19 -6.19
C PRO A 81 -23.54 6.44 -5.05
N GLY A 82 -24.22 5.50 -4.42
CA GLY A 82 -23.68 4.70 -3.31
C GLY A 82 -23.53 5.43 -1.98
N ARG A 83 -24.17 6.59 -1.78
CA ARG A 83 -24.11 7.36 -0.52
C ARG A 83 -25.48 7.87 -0.11
N THR A 84 -25.88 7.58 1.13
CA THR A 84 -27.13 8.04 1.75
C THR A 84 -26.91 9.32 2.56
N GLY A 85 -28.00 10.00 2.93
CA GLY A 85 -27.94 11.13 3.87
C GLY A 85 -27.40 10.71 5.25
N MET A 86 -27.58 9.46 5.65
CA MET A 86 -27.03 8.92 6.89
C MET A 86 -25.50 8.79 6.81
N ASP A 87 -24.97 8.37 5.66
CA ASP A 87 -23.51 8.34 5.43
C ASP A 87 -22.90 9.75 5.47
N VAL A 88 -23.66 10.77 5.07
CA VAL A 88 -23.27 12.18 5.21
C VAL A 88 -23.26 12.57 6.69
N ALA A 89 -24.32 12.27 7.44
CA ALA A 89 -24.40 12.58 8.87
C ALA A 89 -23.29 11.90 9.69
N MET A 90 -22.96 10.63 9.40
CA MET A 90 -21.83 9.94 10.02
C MET A 90 -20.49 10.58 9.67
N GLY A 91 -20.31 10.99 8.42
CA GLY A 91 -19.11 11.68 7.96
C GLY A 91 -18.93 13.04 8.63
N ASP A 92 -20.00 13.83 8.69
CA ASP A 92 -20.00 15.15 9.35
C ASP A 92 -19.72 15.01 10.85
N ALA A 93 -20.33 14.02 11.51
CA ALA A 93 -20.08 13.75 12.93
C ALA A 93 -18.61 13.37 13.19
N LEU A 94 -18.01 12.55 12.33
CA LEU A 94 -16.60 12.19 12.44
C LEU A 94 -15.67 13.39 12.24
N GLU A 95 -16.02 14.27 11.29
CA GLU A 95 -15.25 15.49 11.02
C GLU A 95 -15.30 16.47 12.18
N VAL A 96 -16.48 16.66 12.81
CA VAL A 96 -16.62 17.49 14.02
C VAL A 96 -15.76 16.94 15.15
N LEU A 97 -15.80 15.62 15.40
CA LEU A 97 -14.95 14.99 16.42
C LEU A 97 -13.46 15.16 16.11
N ARG A 98 -13.07 15.10 14.84
CA ARG A 98 -11.69 15.32 14.41
C ARG A 98 -11.25 16.76 14.69
N GLN A 99 -12.10 17.74 14.38
CA GLN A 99 -11.83 19.15 14.65
C GLN A 99 -11.72 19.44 16.15
N ASP A 100 -12.62 18.87 16.95
CA ASP A 100 -12.59 18.99 18.40
C ASP A 100 -11.35 18.30 19.02
N ALA A 101 -10.95 17.13 18.51
CA ALA A 101 -9.71 16.47 18.90
C ALA A 101 -8.48 17.34 18.58
N LEU A 102 -8.44 17.97 17.39
CA LEU A 102 -7.37 18.90 17.02
C LEU A 102 -7.34 20.14 17.92
N ALA A 103 -8.51 20.68 18.28
CA ALA A 103 -8.61 21.80 19.23
C ALA A 103 -8.06 21.43 20.61
N ARG A 104 -8.27 20.19 21.05
CA ARG A 104 -7.72 19.61 22.29
C ARG A 104 -6.27 19.12 22.16
N ARG A 105 -5.62 19.31 21.00
CA ARG A 105 -4.26 18.83 20.67
C ARG A 105 -4.10 17.30 20.75
N GLU A 106 -5.18 16.57 20.55
CA GLU A 106 -5.23 15.11 20.57
C GLU A 106 -4.91 14.55 19.16
N LEU A 107 -3.62 14.54 18.81
CA LEU A 107 -3.13 14.10 17.49
C LEU A 107 -3.32 12.58 17.24
N ARG A 108 -3.72 11.81 18.25
CA ARG A 108 -3.98 10.36 18.12
C ARG A 108 -5.27 10.07 17.36
N PHE A 109 -6.22 11.03 17.29
CA PHE A 109 -7.53 10.82 16.68
C PHE A 109 -7.45 10.49 15.19
N GLY A 110 -8.05 9.36 14.81
CA GLY A 110 -8.02 8.81 13.46
C GLY A 110 -6.96 7.72 13.24
N LEU A 111 -6.09 7.47 14.23
CA LEU A 111 -5.23 6.30 14.19
C LEU A 111 -6.06 5.02 14.37
N PRO A 112 -5.62 3.87 13.82
CA PRO A 112 -6.32 2.60 14.00
C PRO A 112 -6.58 2.23 15.48
N THR A 113 -5.73 2.71 16.38
CA THR A 113 -5.76 2.49 17.83
C THR A 113 -6.55 3.55 18.61
N PHE A 114 -6.93 4.68 17.99
CA PHE A 114 -7.64 5.78 18.65
C PHE A 114 -8.59 6.48 17.67
N GLN A 115 -9.83 5.99 17.59
CA GLN A 115 -10.81 6.45 16.60
C GLN A 115 -12.25 6.10 17.00
N VAL A 116 -13.22 6.72 16.31
CA VAL A 116 -14.64 6.36 16.37
C VAL A 116 -15.05 5.71 15.06
N GLN A 117 -15.73 4.57 15.13
CA GLN A 117 -16.28 3.87 13.99
C GLN A 117 -17.81 3.81 14.11
N TYR A 118 -18.52 4.24 13.07
CA TYR A 118 -19.97 4.09 13.01
C TYR A 118 -20.33 2.79 12.32
N ILE A 119 -21.16 1.98 12.98
CA ILE A 119 -21.67 0.71 12.48
C ILE A 119 -23.19 0.86 12.38
N PRO A 120 -23.76 0.93 11.16
CA PRO A 120 -25.19 1.01 10.99
C PRO A 120 -25.85 -0.28 11.53
N GLY A 121 -26.82 -0.11 12.42
CA GLY A 121 -27.62 -1.20 12.99
C GLY A 121 -28.92 -1.40 12.22
N GLU A 122 -29.97 -1.80 12.93
CA GLU A 122 -31.33 -1.76 12.40
C GLU A 122 -31.76 -0.31 12.15
N GLN A 123 -32.76 -0.11 11.28
CA GLN A 123 -33.27 1.24 10.97
C GLN A 123 -33.64 1.98 12.26
N GLY A 124 -33.09 3.19 12.44
CA GLY A 124 -33.26 3.97 13.67
C GLY A 124 -32.18 3.77 14.72
N THR A 125 -31.21 2.89 14.49
CA THR A 125 -30.08 2.67 15.41
C THR A 125 -28.74 2.69 14.69
N VAL A 126 -27.78 3.43 15.25
CA VAL A 126 -26.38 3.41 14.80
C VAL A 126 -25.46 3.27 15.99
N LEU A 127 -24.55 2.30 15.92
CA LEU A 127 -23.59 2.02 16.96
C LEU A 127 -22.31 2.83 16.71
N ALA A 128 -21.95 3.68 17.67
CA ALA A 128 -20.68 4.39 17.70
C ALA A 128 -19.68 3.58 18.53
N ARG A 129 -18.72 2.96 17.86
CA ARG A 129 -17.66 2.17 18.47
C ARG A 129 -16.43 3.04 18.70
N GLY A 130 -16.12 3.30 19.95
CA GLY A 130 -14.88 3.94 20.37
C GLY A 130 -13.77 2.90 20.46
N VAL A 131 -12.63 3.20 19.85
CA VAL A 131 -11.42 2.38 19.85
C VAL A 131 -10.33 3.16 20.56
N ALA A 132 -9.79 2.65 21.66
CA ALA A 132 -8.72 3.33 22.40
C ALA A 132 -7.77 2.37 23.14
N PRO A 133 -6.59 2.83 23.60
CA PRO A 133 -5.67 2.05 24.42
C PRO A 133 -6.17 1.75 25.83
N THR A 134 -7.14 2.52 26.34
CA THR A 134 -7.70 2.35 27.68
C THR A 134 -9.22 2.22 27.64
N ALA A 135 -9.80 1.54 28.64
CA ALA A 135 -11.24 1.32 28.72
C ALA A 135 -12.04 2.63 28.82
N ALA A 136 -11.55 3.58 29.62
CA ALA A 136 -12.19 4.88 29.80
C ALA A 136 -12.16 5.72 28.51
N GLU A 137 -10.99 5.83 27.85
CA GLU A 137 -10.89 6.56 26.58
C GLU A 137 -11.78 5.92 25.49
N ALA A 138 -11.89 4.59 25.44
CA ALA A 138 -12.76 3.91 24.49
C ALA A 138 -14.24 4.26 24.74
N GLN A 139 -14.65 4.27 26.01
CA GLN A 139 -15.99 4.66 26.43
C GLN A 139 -16.29 6.12 26.09
N ASP A 140 -15.36 7.04 26.40
CA ASP A 140 -15.50 8.47 26.12
C ASP A 140 -15.61 8.72 24.61
N LEU A 141 -14.78 8.07 23.80
CA LEU A 141 -14.86 8.15 22.34
C LEU A 141 -16.18 7.61 21.80
N ALA A 142 -16.66 6.46 22.30
CA ALA A 142 -17.95 5.90 21.91
C ALA A 142 -19.09 6.87 22.25
N ASN A 143 -19.08 7.39 23.48
CA ASN A 143 -20.07 8.33 24.00
C ASN A 143 -20.08 9.66 23.24
N ALA A 144 -18.90 10.18 22.90
CA ALA A 144 -18.76 11.38 22.07
C ALA A 144 -19.24 11.12 20.64
N GLY A 145 -18.92 9.95 20.08
CA GLY A 145 -19.41 9.46 18.79
C GLY A 145 -20.93 9.46 18.69
N ALA A 146 -21.59 8.76 19.61
CA ALA A 146 -23.04 8.68 19.60
C ALA A 146 -23.71 10.03 19.89
N ALA A 147 -23.13 10.84 20.78
CA ALA A 147 -23.62 12.19 21.05
C ALA A 147 -23.57 13.08 19.81
N GLU A 148 -22.44 13.06 19.09
CA GLU A 148 -22.25 13.89 17.91
C GLU A 148 -23.14 13.43 16.76
N LEU A 149 -23.29 12.12 16.55
CA LEU A 149 -24.22 11.62 15.55
C LEU A 149 -25.67 12.02 15.85
N ALA A 150 -26.11 11.95 17.11
CA ALA A 150 -27.43 12.44 17.52
C ALA A 150 -27.62 13.93 17.18
N ARG A 151 -26.59 14.76 17.47
CA ARG A 151 -26.57 16.18 17.10
C ARG A 151 -26.71 16.39 15.59
N GLN A 152 -25.99 15.62 14.78
CA GLN A 152 -26.04 15.74 13.31
C GLN A 152 -27.38 15.30 12.72
N VAL A 153 -27.98 14.23 13.24
CA VAL A 153 -29.32 13.76 12.82
C VAL A 153 -30.37 14.83 13.10
N ARG A 154 -30.38 15.41 14.30
CA ARG A 154 -31.31 16.50 14.66
C ARG A 154 -31.05 17.76 13.84
N ALA A 155 -29.78 18.14 13.67
CA ALA A 155 -29.43 19.26 12.83
C ALA A 155 -29.95 19.07 11.40
N ALA A 156 -29.83 17.86 10.82
CA ALA A 156 -30.36 17.57 9.49
C ALA A 156 -31.88 17.79 9.39
N GLY A 157 -32.64 17.32 10.38
CA GLY A 157 -34.09 17.59 10.45
C GLY A 157 -34.41 19.09 10.56
N GLY A 158 -33.68 19.80 11.43
CA GLY A 158 -33.86 21.24 11.64
C GLY A 158 -33.53 22.10 10.43
N ARG A 159 -32.56 21.67 9.60
CA ARG A 159 -32.21 22.37 8.36
C ARG A 159 -33.35 22.33 7.34
N GLU A 160 -34.09 21.23 7.27
CA GLU A 160 -35.26 21.13 6.38
C GLU A 160 -36.42 22.00 6.89
N ILE A 161 -36.63 22.05 8.21
CA ILE A 161 -37.61 22.96 8.82
C ILE A 161 -37.25 24.42 8.51
N LEU A 162 -35.99 24.79 8.74
CA LEU A 162 -35.49 26.13 8.46
C LEU A 162 -35.61 26.49 6.97
N ARG A 163 -35.29 25.55 6.06
CA ARG A 163 -35.46 25.73 4.61
C ARG A 163 -36.91 26.05 4.25
N ASN A 164 -37.86 25.30 4.81
CA ASN A 164 -39.28 25.53 4.56
C ASN A 164 -39.74 26.90 5.10
N MET A 165 -39.28 27.30 6.28
CA MET A 165 -39.62 28.62 6.85
C MET A 165 -39.02 29.78 6.04
N LEU A 166 -37.76 29.66 5.59
CA LEU A 166 -37.12 30.65 4.73
C LEU A 166 -37.82 30.76 3.37
N GLY A 167 -38.30 29.64 2.82
CA GLY A 167 -39.05 29.61 1.55
C GLY A 167 -40.38 30.35 1.66
N TRP A 168 -41.06 30.19 2.80
CA TRP A 168 -42.31 30.90 3.10
C TRP A 168 -42.08 32.41 3.23
N GLU A 169 -41.05 32.84 3.95
CA GLU A 169 -40.71 34.27 4.07
C GLU A 169 -40.34 34.90 2.72
N LEU A 170 -39.63 34.14 1.86
CA LEU A 170 -39.32 34.60 0.51
C LEU A 170 -40.60 34.75 -0.32
N TRP A 171 -41.53 33.80 -0.23
CA TRP A 171 -42.82 33.88 -0.90
C TRP A 171 -43.63 35.09 -0.44
N LEU A 172 -43.73 35.34 0.87
CA LEU A 172 -44.41 36.52 1.43
C LEU A 172 -43.81 37.83 0.90
N SER A 173 -42.49 37.89 0.73
CA SER A 173 -41.80 39.06 0.18
C SER A 173 -42.11 39.31 -1.29
N LEU A 174 -42.44 38.26 -2.06
CA LEU A 174 -42.80 38.34 -3.47
C LEU A 174 -44.28 38.67 -3.68
N ASP A 175 -45.17 38.16 -2.81
CA ASP A 175 -46.63 38.31 -2.93
C ASP A 175 -47.17 39.63 -2.35
N GLN A 176 -46.30 40.51 -1.83
CA GLN A 176 -46.66 41.79 -1.19
C GLN A 176 -47.77 41.67 -0.13
N SER A 177 -47.74 40.59 0.67
CA SER A 177 -48.78 40.37 1.68
C SER A 177 -48.70 41.42 2.80
N ASP A 178 -49.86 41.90 3.27
CA ASP A 178 -49.99 42.80 4.44
C ASP A 178 -49.81 42.09 5.80
N ALA A 179 -49.28 40.85 5.82
CA ALA A 179 -49.08 40.11 7.05
C ALA A 179 -48.03 40.78 7.96
N VAL A 180 -48.42 41.07 9.20
CA VAL A 180 -47.50 41.63 10.22
C VAL A 180 -46.50 40.54 10.62
N PRO A 181 -45.19 40.72 10.37
CA PRO A 181 -44.19 39.70 10.70
C PRO A 181 -44.04 39.54 12.21
N GLY A 182 -43.95 38.29 12.66
CA GLY A 182 -43.62 37.94 14.03
C GLY A 182 -42.15 38.21 14.38
N PRO A 183 -41.79 38.13 15.68
CA PRO A 183 -40.41 38.39 16.12
C PRO A 183 -39.36 37.48 15.48
N PHE A 184 -39.71 36.21 15.22
CA PHE A 184 -38.79 35.27 14.56
C PHE A 184 -38.71 35.47 13.05
N ASP A 185 -39.81 35.90 12.41
CA ASP A 185 -39.85 36.18 10.97
C ASP A 185 -38.87 37.30 10.60
N LEU A 186 -38.74 38.31 11.47
CA LEU A 186 -37.72 39.34 11.32
C LEU A 186 -36.28 38.78 11.34
N LEU A 187 -36.02 37.75 12.15
CA LEU A 187 -34.73 37.08 12.20
C LEU A 187 -34.48 36.22 10.97
N LEU A 188 -35.53 35.54 10.46
CA LEU A 188 -35.45 34.80 9.19
C LEU A 188 -35.13 35.72 8.02
N ARG A 189 -35.77 36.90 7.95
CA ARG A 189 -35.47 37.92 6.92
C ARG A 189 -34.02 38.38 7.00
N GLU A 190 -33.47 38.56 8.20
CA GLU A 190 -32.05 38.92 8.36
C GLU A 190 -31.11 37.78 7.94
N ILE A 191 -31.47 36.51 8.20
CA ILE A 191 -30.74 35.33 7.70
C ILE A 191 -30.73 35.30 6.16
N ILE A 192 -31.87 35.59 5.52
CA ILE A 192 -31.99 35.68 4.05
C ILE A 192 -31.09 36.81 3.54
N ARG A 193 -31.22 38.01 4.10
CA ARG A 193 -30.49 39.21 3.69
C ARG A 193 -28.98 39.04 3.77
N THR A 194 -28.49 38.43 4.85
CA THR A 194 -27.07 38.19 5.08
C THR A 194 -26.55 36.92 4.39
N GLN A 195 -27.44 36.11 3.82
CA GLN A 195 -27.14 34.77 3.29
C GLN A 195 -26.45 33.90 4.35
N ALA A 196 -26.86 34.01 5.61
CA ALA A 196 -26.20 33.33 6.72
C ALA A 196 -26.40 31.81 6.72
N PHE A 197 -27.36 31.32 5.94
CA PHE A 197 -27.67 29.91 5.78
C PHE A 197 -27.65 29.52 4.29
N PRO A 198 -26.49 29.09 3.74
CA PRO A 198 -26.39 28.58 2.39
C PRO A 198 -27.05 27.20 2.33
N MET A 199 -27.95 27.01 1.38
CA MET A 199 -28.75 25.79 1.27
C MET A 199 -28.17 24.87 0.21
N SER A 200 -28.18 23.57 0.49
CA SER A 200 -27.78 22.52 -0.46
C SER A 200 -28.86 22.19 -1.48
N ARG A 201 -30.08 22.70 -1.27
CA ARG A 201 -31.26 22.55 -2.13
C ARG A 201 -31.95 23.89 -2.29
N GLU A 202 -32.64 24.08 -3.40
CA GLU A 202 -33.41 25.30 -3.65
C GLU A 202 -34.53 25.46 -2.61
N LEU A 203 -34.88 26.74 -2.35
CA LEU A 203 -36.06 27.10 -1.57
C LEU A 203 -37.30 26.68 -2.34
N GLU A 204 -38.18 25.91 -1.71
CA GLU A 204 -39.50 25.63 -2.27
C GLU A 204 -40.41 26.85 -2.00
N PRO A 205 -40.88 27.58 -3.02
CA PRO A 205 -41.64 28.81 -2.84
C PRO A 205 -43.06 28.59 -2.27
N PHE A 206 -43.50 27.34 -2.11
CA PHE A 206 -44.87 26.99 -1.72
C PHE A 206 -44.92 26.12 -0.45
N SER A 207 -43.99 26.34 0.48
CA SER A 207 -44.05 25.69 1.80
C SER A 207 -45.23 26.21 2.61
N THR A 208 -45.85 25.36 3.44
CA THR A 208 -46.93 25.80 4.34
C THR A 208 -46.40 26.80 5.37
N PRO A 209 -47.15 27.85 5.74
CA PRO A 209 -46.78 28.74 6.85
C PRO A 209 -46.51 27.93 8.11
N ARG A 210 -45.35 28.17 8.72
CA ARG A 210 -44.96 27.54 9.99
C ARG A 210 -44.45 28.62 10.93
N ASP A 211 -45.33 29.05 11.83
CA ASP A 211 -44.92 29.83 13.00
C ASP A 211 -44.14 28.93 13.96
N VAL A 212 -43.01 29.42 14.48
CA VAL A 212 -42.18 28.71 15.46
C VAL A 212 -42.99 28.26 16.67
N ALA A 213 -43.91 29.12 17.15
CA ALA A 213 -44.74 28.81 18.30
C ALA A 213 -45.72 27.65 18.04
N ALA A 214 -46.10 27.43 16.78
CA ALA A 214 -46.98 26.36 16.36
C ALA A 214 -46.24 25.05 16.04
N LEU A 215 -44.90 25.07 15.98
CA LEU A 215 -44.10 23.87 15.73
C LEU A 215 -44.17 22.90 16.93
N PRO A 216 -44.25 21.58 16.68
CA PRO A 216 -44.07 20.58 17.72
C PRO A 216 -42.76 20.78 18.48
N ARG A 217 -42.74 20.41 19.77
CA ARG A 217 -41.57 20.62 20.63
C ARG A 217 -40.26 20.05 20.04
N GLU A 218 -40.31 18.83 19.51
CA GLU A 218 -39.13 18.22 18.87
C GLU A 218 -38.67 18.98 17.62
N GLU A 219 -39.58 19.59 16.85
CA GLU A 219 -39.23 20.42 15.68
C GLU A 219 -38.56 21.74 16.09
N GLN A 220 -38.99 22.34 17.20
CA GLN A 220 -38.31 23.51 17.76
C GLN A 220 -36.87 23.15 18.20
N LEU A 221 -36.67 21.98 18.80
CA LEU A 221 -35.34 21.50 19.21
C LEU A 221 -34.45 21.19 18.00
N ASP A 222 -35.01 20.56 16.96
CA ASP A 222 -34.31 20.31 15.70
C ASP A 222 -33.87 21.63 15.05
N LEU A 223 -34.78 22.62 14.97
CA LEU A 223 -34.51 23.95 14.44
C LEU A 223 -33.39 24.68 15.22
N ALA A 224 -33.48 24.66 16.56
CA ALA A 224 -32.43 25.22 17.42
C ALA A 224 -31.08 24.55 17.15
N ARG A 225 -31.04 23.23 17.02
CA ARG A 225 -29.82 22.47 16.73
C ARG A 225 -29.23 22.78 15.35
N ALA A 226 -30.07 23.01 14.34
CA ALA A 226 -29.61 23.42 13.02
C ALA A 226 -28.99 24.82 13.04
N LEU A 227 -29.58 25.78 13.78
CA LEU A 227 -29.03 27.11 13.98
C LEU A 227 -27.71 27.07 14.76
N GLU A 228 -27.63 26.24 15.80
CA GLU A 228 -26.42 26.06 16.60
C GLU A 228 -25.27 25.45 15.78
N ALA A 229 -25.55 24.38 15.01
CA ALA A 229 -24.57 23.81 14.10
C ALA A 229 -24.08 24.84 13.06
N ARG A 230 -24.95 25.73 12.59
CA ARG A 230 -24.57 26.81 11.67
C ARG A 230 -23.73 27.89 12.35
N TYR A 231 -24.05 28.25 13.59
CA TYR A 231 -23.29 29.21 14.38
C TYR A 231 -21.84 28.73 14.59
N ASP A 232 -21.67 27.46 14.95
CA ASP A 232 -20.34 26.86 15.16
C ASP A 232 -19.48 26.89 13.89
N LEU A 233 -20.08 26.60 12.73
CA LEU A 233 -19.40 26.69 11.42
C LEU A 233 -18.91 28.11 11.12
N TRP A 234 -19.74 29.13 11.35
CA TRP A 234 -19.33 30.52 11.13
C TRP A 234 -18.24 30.96 12.10
N ARG A 235 -18.32 30.53 13.36
CA ARG A 235 -17.29 30.80 14.36
C ARG A 235 -15.94 30.21 13.95
N PHE A 236 -15.94 29.00 13.39
CA PHE A 236 -14.75 28.37 12.85
C PHE A 236 -14.18 29.15 11.65
N ALA A 237 -15.02 29.51 10.69
CA ALA A 237 -14.60 30.31 9.52
C ALA A 237 -13.94 31.63 9.94
N ILE A 238 -14.55 32.36 10.87
CA ILE A 238 -13.99 33.61 11.43
C ILE A 238 -12.63 33.36 12.08
N ASN A 239 -12.47 32.29 12.85
CA ASN A 239 -11.19 31.96 13.48
C ASN A 239 -10.10 31.64 12.44
N THR A 240 -10.43 30.90 11.38
CA THR A 240 -9.49 30.64 10.29
C THR A 240 -9.05 31.91 9.59
N ARG A 241 -9.97 32.84 9.33
CA ARG A 241 -9.65 34.15 8.73
C ARG A 241 -8.88 35.07 9.66
N ASN A 242 -9.16 35.00 10.95
CA ASN A 242 -8.38 35.73 11.95
C ASN A 242 -6.91 35.28 11.95
N ALA A 243 -6.66 33.99 11.76
CA ALA A 243 -5.30 33.46 11.65
C ALA A 243 -4.62 33.89 10.33
N THR A 244 -5.33 33.92 9.20
CA THR A 244 -4.78 34.41 7.93
C THR A 244 -4.47 35.90 7.98
N LEU A 245 -5.38 36.71 8.52
CA LEU A 245 -5.18 38.14 8.74
C LEU A 245 -4.01 38.42 9.70
N ASP A 246 -3.89 37.65 10.77
CA ASP A 246 -2.76 37.75 11.70
C ASP A 246 -1.42 37.44 11.03
N ALA A 247 -1.38 36.50 10.08
CA ALA A 247 -0.19 36.18 9.30
C ALA A 247 0.14 37.27 8.26
N LEU A 248 -0.87 37.85 7.59
CA LEU A 248 -0.69 38.90 6.59
C LEU A 248 -0.25 40.24 7.21
N CYS A 249 -0.79 40.56 8.39
CA CYS A 249 -0.63 41.85 9.05
C CYS A 249 0.29 41.83 10.27
N ALA A 250 0.87 40.66 10.61
CA ALA A 250 1.70 40.45 11.79
C ALA A 250 1.05 40.99 13.09
N SER A 251 -0.27 40.82 13.24
CA SER A 251 -1.08 41.47 14.29
C SER A 251 -1.30 40.63 15.55
N THR A 252 -0.75 39.41 15.61
CA THR A 252 -1.01 38.45 16.69
C THR A 252 -0.58 39.01 18.04
N GLY A 253 -1.53 39.14 18.98
CA GLY A 253 -1.25 39.52 20.38
C GLY A 253 -1.01 41.01 20.62
N LEU A 254 -1.21 41.88 19.63
CA LEU A 254 -1.05 43.33 19.78
C LEU A 254 -2.25 43.98 20.49
N PRO A 255 -2.02 44.93 21.43
CA PRO A 255 -3.08 45.79 21.94
C PRO A 255 -3.64 46.66 20.80
N GLY A 256 -4.96 46.72 20.66
CA GLY A 256 -5.59 47.42 19.52
C GLY A 256 -5.50 46.67 18.19
N ARG A 257 -5.35 45.33 18.22
CA ARG A 257 -5.32 44.42 17.05
C ARG A 257 -6.26 44.82 15.91
N GLU A 258 -7.49 45.20 16.23
CA GLU A 258 -8.49 45.58 15.23
C GLU A 258 -8.10 46.82 14.42
N GLY A 259 -7.49 47.82 15.06
CA GLY A 259 -6.97 49.01 14.37
C GLY A 259 -5.79 48.68 13.45
N VAL A 260 -4.93 47.74 13.87
CA VAL A 260 -3.80 47.27 13.06
C VAL A 260 -4.29 46.57 11.80
N LEU A 261 -5.31 45.72 11.92
CA LEU A 261 -5.93 45.04 10.78
C LEU A 261 -6.52 46.03 9.77
N VAL A 262 -7.20 47.07 10.25
CA VAL A 262 -7.76 48.14 9.39
C VAL A 262 -6.64 48.90 8.68
N SER A 263 -5.59 49.33 9.38
CA SER A 263 -4.46 50.03 8.75
C SER A 263 -3.68 49.15 7.75
N CYS A 264 -3.58 47.85 8.02
CA CYS A 264 -2.95 46.89 7.12
C CYS A 264 -3.78 46.70 5.84
N ALA A 265 -5.11 46.65 5.98
CA ALA A 265 -6.03 46.56 4.86
C ALA A 265 -5.95 47.77 3.92
N GLU A 266 -5.66 48.98 4.43
CA GLU A 266 -5.48 50.17 3.58
C GLU A 266 -4.28 50.07 2.62
N THR A 267 -3.27 49.29 2.99
CA THR A 267 -2.01 49.17 2.22
C THR A 267 -1.86 47.85 1.46
N SER A 268 -2.60 46.81 1.87
CA SER A 268 -2.56 45.47 1.28
C SER A 268 -3.91 45.06 0.68
N PRO A 269 -4.02 44.93 -0.66
CA PRO A 269 -5.26 44.49 -1.31
C PRO A 269 -5.73 43.10 -0.84
N GLN A 270 -4.78 42.20 -0.53
CA GLN A 270 -5.09 40.87 -0.02
C GLN A 270 -5.67 40.92 1.40
N ALA A 271 -5.11 41.76 2.28
CA ALA A 271 -5.64 41.93 3.63
C ALA A 271 -7.00 42.63 3.64
N SER A 272 -7.23 43.61 2.74
CA SER A 272 -8.53 44.27 2.57
C SER A 272 -9.62 43.28 2.15
N ALA A 273 -9.38 42.47 1.12
CA ALA A 273 -10.35 41.47 0.68
C ALA A 273 -10.68 40.45 1.78
N GLU A 274 -9.68 40.02 2.54
CA GLU A 274 -9.83 39.06 3.63
C GLU A 274 -10.59 39.65 4.84
N LEU A 275 -10.33 40.92 5.16
CA LEU A 275 -11.01 41.65 6.23
C LEU A 275 -12.49 41.88 5.91
N ASP A 276 -12.81 42.23 4.66
CA ASP A 276 -14.18 42.39 4.19
C ASP A 276 -14.96 41.08 4.27
N GLU A 277 -14.36 39.95 3.86
CA GLU A 277 -15.02 38.65 3.96
C GLU A 277 -15.21 38.23 5.42
N ARG A 278 -14.20 38.43 6.30
CA ARG A 278 -14.35 38.22 7.75
C ARG A 278 -15.52 39.03 8.33
N ASN A 279 -15.67 40.29 7.93
CA ASN A 279 -16.78 41.14 8.37
C ASN A 279 -18.15 40.62 7.90
N ARG A 280 -18.24 40.14 6.66
CA ARG A 280 -19.43 39.46 6.15
C ARG A 280 -19.75 38.21 6.97
N GLU A 281 -18.75 37.40 7.30
CA GLU A 281 -18.94 36.19 8.15
C GLU A 281 -19.39 36.54 9.57
N ILE A 282 -18.87 37.62 10.17
CA ILE A 282 -19.33 38.11 11.47
C ILE A 282 -20.81 38.53 11.42
N ALA A 283 -21.23 39.22 10.35
CA ALA A 283 -22.64 39.60 10.18
C ALA A 283 -23.54 38.35 10.05
N ARG A 284 -23.13 37.37 9.25
CA ARG A 284 -23.83 36.08 9.10
C ARG A 284 -23.94 35.33 10.43
N MET A 285 -22.85 35.25 11.18
CA MET A 285 -22.83 34.63 12.52
C MET A 285 -23.79 35.34 13.48
N ARG A 286 -23.83 36.68 13.47
CA ARG A 286 -24.73 37.46 14.34
C ARG A 286 -26.20 37.20 14.03
N ALA A 287 -26.57 37.11 12.74
CA ALA A 287 -27.94 36.79 12.33
C ALA A 287 -28.39 35.41 12.84
N VAL A 288 -27.54 34.39 12.65
CA VAL A 288 -27.81 33.03 13.15
C VAL A 288 -27.84 32.99 14.68
N ASN A 289 -26.91 33.68 15.35
CA ASN A 289 -26.88 33.72 16.81
C ASN A 289 -28.13 34.39 17.39
N ALA A 290 -28.65 35.45 16.77
CA ALA A 290 -29.88 36.09 17.22
C ALA A 290 -31.08 35.13 17.13
N ALA A 291 -31.21 34.39 16.02
CA ALA A 291 -32.24 33.35 15.87
C ALA A 291 -32.06 32.21 16.89
N LEU A 292 -30.83 31.76 17.12
CA LEU A 292 -30.53 30.73 18.11
C LEU A 292 -30.88 31.19 19.53
N GLN A 293 -30.51 32.41 19.91
CA GLN A 293 -30.82 32.97 21.23
C GLN A 293 -32.33 33.12 21.42
N TYR A 294 -33.08 33.50 20.38
CA TYR A 294 -34.54 33.50 20.44
C TYR A 294 -35.10 32.09 20.71
N MET A 295 -34.60 31.08 20.02
CA MET A 295 -35.02 29.68 20.25
C MET A 295 -34.71 29.22 21.69
N ILE A 296 -33.53 29.57 22.22
CA ILE A 296 -33.13 29.18 23.58
C ILE A 296 -33.94 29.94 24.65
N THR A 297 -34.10 31.26 24.52
CA THR A 297 -34.66 32.10 25.58
C THR A 297 -36.17 32.23 25.52
N ALA A 298 -36.75 32.43 24.33
CA ALA A 298 -38.19 32.62 24.17
C ALA A 298 -38.94 31.29 24.05
N GLN A 299 -38.34 30.29 23.40
CA GLN A 299 -38.96 28.97 23.20
C GLN A 299 -38.42 27.90 24.14
N GLY A 300 -37.37 28.19 24.93
CA GLY A 300 -36.77 27.21 25.84
C GLY A 300 -36.14 26.01 25.13
N ALA A 301 -35.80 26.11 23.84
CA ALA A 301 -35.40 24.98 22.99
C ALA A 301 -33.93 24.57 23.20
N SER A 302 -33.57 24.17 24.44
CA SER A 302 -32.26 23.58 24.74
C SER A 302 -32.26 22.08 24.47
N PHE A 303 -31.30 21.62 23.66
CA PHE A 303 -31.15 20.21 23.32
C PHE A 303 -30.26 19.48 24.35
N ASP A 304 -30.80 18.40 24.92
CA ASP A 304 -30.03 17.43 25.71
C ASP A 304 -29.90 16.12 24.91
N VAL A 305 -28.67 15.67 24.72
CA VAL A 305 -28.31 14.45 23.98
C VAL A 305 -28.73 13.18 24.72
N ASP A 306 -28.76 13.23 26.06
CA ASP A 306 -29.02 12.06 26.91
C ASP A 306 -30.50 11.91 27.27
N ALA A 307 -31.29 12.97 27.10
CA ALA A 307 -32.72 12.92 27.32
C ALA A 307 -33.41 12.13 26.19
N PRO A 308 -34.35 11.21 26.52
CA PRO A 308 -35.09 10.48 25.50
C PRO A 308 -35.93 11.44 24.65
N GLY A 309 -35.71 11.41 23.34
CA GLY A 309 -36.41 12.24 22.36
C GLY A 309 -36.25 11.68 20.95
N ALA A 310 -36.58 12.48 19.93
CA ALA A 310 -36.60 12.04 18.53
C ALA A 310 -35.26 11.49 18.03
N ALA A 311 -34.13 11.99 18.55
CA ALA A 311 -32.82 11.37 18.42
C ALA A 311 -32.03 11.60 19.71
N HIS A 312 -31.50 10.53 20.32
CA HIS A 312 -30.79 10.57 21.59
C HIS A 312 -29.68 9.51 21.67
N ARG A 313 -28.76 9.70 22.61
CA ARG A 313 -27.66 8.78 22.89
C ARG A 313 -28.06 7.77 23.97
N VAL A 314 -27.68 6.51 23.74
CA VAL A 314 -27.56 5.49 24.79
C VAL A 314 -26.07 5.32 25.10
N ALA A 315 -25.68 5.68 26.32
CA ALA A 315 -24.29 5.68 26.74
C ALA A 315 -23.66 4.27 26.72
N ALA A 316 -22.38 4.21 26.38
CA ALA A 316 -21.58 2.99 26.41
C ALA A 316 -21.33 2.54 27.85
N ALA A 317 -21.37 1.22 28.07
CA ALA A 317 -20.83 0.63 29.29
C ALA A 317 -19.29 0.63 29.25
N LEU A 318 -18.66 0.69 30.43
CA LEU A 318 -17.20 0.60 30.55
C LEU A 318 -16.74 -0.82 30.19
N PRO A 319 -15.83 -1.01 29.22
CA PRO A 319 -15.38 -2.34 28.81
C PRO A 319 -14.53 -2.98 29.90
N ILE A 320 -14.83 -4.24 30.22
CA ILE A 320 -14.24 -4.98 31.35
C ILE A 320 -12.88 -5.60 30.98
N ALA A 321 -12.68 -5.93 29.70
CA ALA A 321 -11.45 -6.55 29.22
C ALA A 321 -11.02 -5.94 27.87
N PRO A 322 -9.70 -5.89 27.60
CA PRO A 322 -9.19 -5.56 26.28
C PRO A 322 -9.52 -6.66 25.28
N GLU A 323 -9.45 -6.33 23.99
CA GLU A 323 -9.64 -7.31 22.93
C GLU A 323 -8.62 -8.45 23.05
N PRO A 324 -9.03 -9.73 22.94
CA PRO A 324 -8.14 -10.86 23.13
C PRO A 324 -7.00 -10.86 22.11
N ARG A 325 -5.78 -10.80 22.62
CA ARG A 325 -4.57 -10.96 21.82
C ARG A 325 -4.32 -12.44 21.62
N TYR A 326 -4.51 -12.94 20.40
CA TYR A 326 -4.20 -14.32 20.03
C TYR A 326 -2.68 -14.57 19.85
N ALA A 327 -1.85 -13.85 20.62
CA ALA A 327 -0.39 -13.89 20.49
C ALA A 327 0.20 -15.31 20.64
N PRO A 328 -0.14 -16.11 21.67
CA PRO A 328 0.42 -17.46 21.79
C PRO A 328 -0.06 -18.37 20.66
N GLN A 329 -1.30 -18.25 20.20
CA GLN A 329 -1.83 -19.04 19.09
C GLN A 329 -1.15 -18.68 17.76
N LEU A 330 -0.91 -17.38 17.50
CA LEU A 330 -0.24 -16.91 16.29
C LEU A 330 1.24 -17.31 16.26
N ILE A 331 1.93 -17.26 17.40
CA ILE A 331 3.31 -17.76 17.52
C ILE A 331 3.34 -19.27 17.31
N ALA A 332 2.44 -20.02 17.96
CA ALA A 332 2.34 -21.47 17.77
C ALA A 332 2.07 -21.85 16.31
N LEU A 333 1.17 -21.14 15.64
CA LEU A 333 0.89 -21.32 14.22
C LEU A 333 2.13 -21.07 13.35
N ALA A 334 2.89 -20.00 13.63
CA ALA A 334 4.14 -19.70 12.93
C ALA A 334 5.18 -20.82 13.13
N SER A 335 5.34 -21.32 14.35
CA SER A 335 6.21 -22.45 14.67
C SER A 335 5.81 -23.72 13.91
N LEU A 336 4.51 -24.04 13.88
CA LEU A 336 3.97 -25.21 13.19
C LEU A 336 4.17 -25.11 11.68
N LEU A 337 3.97 -23.94 11.09
CA LEU A 337 4.24 -23.70 9.67
C LEU A 337 5.72 -23.87 9.34
N GLY A 338 6.61 -23.31 10.17
CA GLY A 338 8.06 -23.48 10.02
C GLY A 338 8.49 -24.95 10.12
N LEU A 339 7.90 -25.70 11.05
CA LEU A 339 8.17 -27.14 11.23
C LEU A 339 7.65 -27.94 10.05
N ALA A 340 6.41 -27.70 9.62
CA ALA A 340 5.81 -28.38 8.47
C ALA A 340 6.62 -28.15 7.18
N PHE A 341 7.08 -26.92 6.95
CA PHE A 341 7.94 -26.59 5.81
C PHE A 341 9.31 -27.27 5.91
N GLY A 342 9.93 -27.27 7.10
CA GLY A 342 11.19 -27.95 7.34
C GLY A 342 11.10 -29.46 7.06
N VAL A 343 10.08 -30.12 7.60
CA VAL A 343 9.85 -31.57 7.40
C VAL A 343 9.54 -31.87 5.94
N ALA A 344 8.73 -31.07 5.27
CA ALA A 344 8.47 -31.22 3.83
C ALA A 344 9.78 -31.14 3.01
N GLY A 345 10.68 -30.20 3.35
CA GLY A 345 12.00 -30.11 2.73
C GLY A 345 12.86 -31.37 2.91
N VAL A 346 12.82 -31.97 4.11
CA VAL A 346 13.53 -33.24 4.39
C VAL A 346 12.96 -34.41 3.60
N VAL A 347 11.63 -34.49 3.48
CA VAL A 347 10.96 -35.52 2.68
C VAL A 347 11.35 -35.39 1.20
N VAL A 348 11.39 -34.16 0.68
CA VAL A 348 11.82 -33.87 -0.69
C VAL A 348 13.28 -34.28 -0.90
N ASP A 349 14.20 -33.88 -0.03
CA ASP A 349 15.62 -34.25 -0.13
C ASP A 349 15.82 -35.77 -0.17
N ARG A 350 15.14 -36.52 0.71
CA ARG A 350 15.23 -37.98 0.73
C ARG A 350 14.63 -38.64 -0.50
N SER A 351 13.54 -38.11 -1.04
CA SER A 351 12.89 -38.68 -2.22
C SER A 351 13.66 -38.43 -3.51
N ALA A 352 14.31 -37.27 -3.62
CA ALA A 352 15.00 -36.82 -4.82
C ALA A 352 16.53 -36.93 -4.74
N HIS A 353 17.07 -37.37 -3.61
CA HIS A 353 18.50 -37.46 -3.32
C HIS A 353 19.25 -36.15 -3.62
N LEU A 354 18.64 -34.99 -3.31
CA LEU A 354 19.17 -33.68 -3.71
C LEU A 354 20.56 -33.43 -3.13
N MET A 355 20.75 -33.74 -1.85
CA MET A 355 22.05 -33.57 -1.19
C MET A 355 23.14 -34.45 -1.79
N ASP A 356 22.82 -35.70 -2.14
CA ASP A 356 23.79 -36.61 -2.74
C ASP A 356 24.22 -36.10 -4.14
N LYS A 357 23.28 -35.54 -4.93
CA LYS A 357 23.55 -34.88 -6.22
C LYS A 357 24.38 -33.60 -6.07
N ILE A 358 24.08 -32.77 -5.07
CA ILE A 358 24.88 -31.58 -4.75
C ILE A 358 26.31 -31.98 -4.36
N GLN A 359 26.47 -33.04 -3.57
CA GLN A 359 27.79 -33.59 -3.22
C GLN A 359 28.54 -34.12 -4.44
N GLU A 360 27.84 -34.78 -5.38
CA GLU A 360 28.44 -35.23 -6.64
C GLU A 360 28.92 -34.03 -7.47
N LEU A 361 28.07 -33.02 -7.68
CA LEU A 361 28.46 -31.78 -8.38
C LEU A 361 29.64 -31.08 -7.71
N TRP A 362 29.66 -31.05 -6.37
CA TRP A 362 30.76 -30.49 -5.60
C TRP A 362 32.08 -31.27 -5.79
N ARG A 363 32.01 -32.59 -5.95
CA ARG A 363 33.16 -33.44 -6.29
C ARG A 363 33.72 -33.11 -7.69
N TYR A 364 32.86 -32.71 -8.63
CA TYR A 364 33.23 -32.28 -9.98
C TYR A 364 33.56 -30.77 -10.12
N ARG A 365 33.69 -30.03 -9.00
CA ARG A 365 34.00 -28.58 -9.02
C ARG A 365 35.26 -28.21 -9.81
N GLU A 366 36.27 -29.08 -9.84
CA GLU A 366 37.51 -28.85 -10.58
C GLU A 366 37.27 -28.95 -12.09
N LEU A 367 36.44 -29.89 -12.54
CA LEU A 367 36.00 -29.99 -13.92
C LEU A 367 35.21 -28.75 -14.33
N ILE A 368 34.23 -28.34 -13.52
CA ILE A 368 33.43 -27.12 -13.75
C ILE A 368 34.36 -25.91 -13.90
N ARG A 369 35.28 -25.71 -12.95
CA ARG A 369 36.25 -24.61 -12.98
C ARG A 369 37.11 -24.64 -14.25
N ASN A 370 37.62 -25.81 -14.63
CA ASN A 370 38.46 -25.96 -15.81
C ASN A 370 37.69 -25.68 -17.11
N LEU A 371 36.44 -26.13 -17.21
CA LEU A 371 35.59 -25.87 -18.38
C LEU A 371 35.19 -24.38 -18.47
N VAL A 372 34.87 -23.74 -17.35
CA VAL A 372 34.60 -22.29 -17.29
C VAL A 372 35.84 -21.50 -17.73
N LEU A 373 37.02 -21.81 -17.19
CA LEU A 373 38.27 -21.15 -17.58
C LEU A 373 38.62 -21.39 -19.04
N ARG A 374 38.35 -22.58 -19.58
CA ARG A 374 38.51 -22.89 -21.00
C ARG A 374 37.61 -22.00 -21.85
N ASP A 375 36.34 -21.86 -21.48
CA ASP A 375 35.37 -21.07 -22.23
C ASP A 375 35.75 -19.58 -22.25
N LEU A 376 36.16 -19.04 -21.10
CA LEU A 376 36.67 -17.67 -20.99
C LEU A 376 37.94 -17.47 -21.84
N ARG A 377 38.91 -18.38 -21.75
CA ARG A 377 40.14 -18.31 -22.56
C ARG A 377 39.82 -18.37 -24.05
N ALA A 378 38.89 -19.23 -24.47
CA ALA A 378 38.50 -19.35 -25.87
C ALA A 378 37.91 -18.04 -26.41
N ARG A 379 37.12 -17.32 -25.60
CA ARG A 379 36.53 -16.01 -25.97
C ARG A 379 37.58 -14.91 -26.14
N TYR A 380 38.66 -14.93 -25.36
CA TYR A 380 39.68 -13.87 -25.36
C TYR A 380 40.94 -14.20 -26.17
N LYS A 381 41.14 -15.46 -26.58
CA LYS A 381 42.34 -15.91 -27.30
C LYS A 381 42.38 -15.32 -28.72
N GLY A 382 43.47 -14.64 -29.04
CA GLY A 382 43.70 -14.07 -30.38
C GLY A 382 43.04 -12.71 -30.64
N SER A 383 42.45 -12.07 -29.63
CA SER A 383 41.86 -10.73 -29.75
C SER A 383 42.83 -9.63 -29.31
N ALA A 384 43.02 -8.59 -30.14
CA ALA A 384 43.95 -7.50 -29.88
C ALA A 384 43.65 -6.69 -28.60
N LEU A 385 42.36 -6.56 -28.24
CA LEU A 385 41.89 -5.84 -27.04
C LEU A 385 41.47 -6.79 -25.90
N GLY A 386 41.40 -8.10 -26.17
CA GLY A 386 41.09 -9.14 -25.18
C GLY A 386 39.82 -8.84 -24.36
N TYR A 387 39.99 -8.79 -23.04
CA TYR A 387 38.94 -8.50 -22.05
C TYR A 387 38.22 -7.16 -22.26
N LEU A 388 38.91 -6.13 -22.78
CA LEU A 388 38.32 -4.80 -22.99
C LEU A 388 37.11 -4.85 -23.93
N TRP A 389 37.06 -5.80 -24.87
CA TRP A 389 35.90 -5.97 -25.76
C TRP A 389 34.60 -6.27 -25.01
N THR A 390 34.68 -7.08 -23.95
CA THR A 390 33.48 -7.39 -23.15
C THR A 390 32.95 -6.19 -22.37
N GLN A 391 33.76 -5.15 -22.17
CA GLN A 391 33.35 -3.90 -21.53
C GLN A 391 32.93 -2.84 -22.55
N LEU A 392 33.56 -2.81 -23.71
CA LEU A 392 33.24 -1.87 -24.79
C LEU A 392 31.82 -2.05 -25.33
N ALA A 393 31.33 -3.29 -25.46
CA ALA A 393 29.99 -3.54 -25.99
C ALA A 393 28.86 -2.96 -25.09
N PRO A 394 28.81 -3.23 -23.77
CA PRO A 394 27.85 -2.59 -22.87
C PRO A 394 27.98 -1.06 -22.83
N LEU A 395 29.21 -0.52 -22.86
CA LEU A 395 29.44 0.94 -22.86
C LEU A 395 28.97 1.60 -24.15
N GLY A 396 29.23 0.98 -25.31
CA GLY A 396 28.75 1.45 -26.60
C GLY A 396 27.23 1.45 -26.67
N MET A 397 26.60 0.37 -26.20
CA MET A 397 25.14 0.27 -26.15
C MET A 397 24.52 1.28 -25.17
N MET A 398 25.14 1.47 -23.99
CA MET A 398 24.77 2.54 -23.06
C MET A 398 24.85 3.91 -23.74
N LEU A 399 25.94 4.21 -24.45
CA LEU A 399 26.12 5.49 -25.13
C LEU A 399 25.04 5.73 -26.18
N VAL A 400 24.67 4.70 -26.96
CA VAL A 400 23.55 4.76 -27.91
C VAL A 400 22.25 5.09 -27.18
N TYR A 401 21.95 4.41 -26.07
CA TYR A 401 20.73 4.70 -25.30
C TYR A 401 20.74 6.10 -24.69
N VAL A 402 21.87 6.56 -24.16
CA VAL A 402 22.02 7.93 -23.64
C VAL A 402 21.80 8.95 -24.76
N LEU A 403 22.39 8.73 -25.94
CA LEU A 403 22.17 9.60 -27.09
C LEU A 403 20.68 9.67 -27.48
N VAL A 404 20.02 8.51 -27.56
CA VAL A 404 18.60 8.46 -27.95
C VAL A 404 17.69 9.06 -26.88
N PHE A 405 17.83 8.67 -25.62
CA PHE A 405 16.87 8.98 -24.55
C PHE A 405 17.25 10.19 -23.67
N SER A 406 18.46 10.71 -23.81
CA SER A 406 18.85 11.96 -23.13
C SER A 406 19.06 13.12 -24.10
N VAL A 407 19.43 12.87 -25.36
CA VAL A 407 19.67 13.94 -26.35
C VAL A 407 18.55 14.05 -27.38
N LEU A 408 18.17 12.94 -28.05
CA LEU A 408 17.16 12.99 -29.12
C LEU A 408 15.72 13.02 -28.59
N MET A 409 15.44 12.27 -27.52
CA MET A 409 14.12 12.14 -26.89
C MET A 409 14.28 12.18 -25.36
N PRO A 410 14.45 13.39 -24.77
CA PRO A 410 14.76 13.52 -23.35
C PRO A 410 13.60 13.02 -22.47
N VAL A 411 13.82 11.89 -21.78
CA VAL A 411 12.83 11.29 -20.86
C VAL A 411 12.75 11.98 -19.50
N GLY A 412 13.65 12.94 -19.22
CA GLY A 412 13.65 13.70 -17.97
C GLY A 412 14.10 12.92 -16.73
N LEU A 413 14.88 11.84 -16.88
CA LEU A 413 15.39 11.02 -15.78
C LEU A 413 16.75 11.51 -15.28
N ALA A 414 16.91 11.66 -13.96
CA ALA A 414 18.19 12.00 -13.35
C ALA A 414 19.21 10.86 -13.54
N GLN A 415 20.47 11.18 -13.85
CA GLN A 415 21.57 10.20 -13.95
C GLN A 415 21.25 9.00 -14.87
N PHE A 416 20.63 9.26 -16.02
CA PHE A 416 20.23 8.22 -16.98
C PHE A 416 21.34 7.22 -17.37
N PRO A 417 22.63 7.60 -17.56
CA PRO A 417 23.70 6.63 -17.81
C PRO A 417 23.84 5.56 -16.73
N VAL A 418 23.63 5.91 -15.45
CA VAL A 418 23.65 4.97 -14.33
C VAL A 418 22.41 4.09 -14.35
N PHE A 419 21.24 4.68 -14.60
CA PHE A 419 19.97 3.96 -14.70
C PHE A 419 20.01 2.84 -15.76
N ILE A 420 20.58 3.13 -16.93
CA ILE A 420 20.65 2.17 -18.03
C ILE A 420 21.70 1.09 -17.78
N ILE A 421 22.91 1.43 -17.32
CA ILE A 421 23.99 0.44 -17.15
C ILE A 421 23.65 -0.60 -16.06
N VAL A 422 22.98 -0.15 -14.99
CA VAL A 422 22.51 -1.02 -13.90
C VAL A 422 21.44 -2.00 -14.37
N GLY A 423 20.59 -1.61 -15.33
CA GLY A 423 19.62 -2.53 -15.93
C GLY A 423 20.20 -3.42 -17.04
N LEU A 424 21.13 -2.87 -17.82
CA LEU A 424 21.66 -3.51 -19.02
C LEU A 424 22.62 -4.65 -18.69
N LEU A 425 23.48 -4.52 -17.66
CA LEU A 425 24.43 -5.58 -17.33
C LEU A 425 23.76 -6.87 -16.81
N PRO A 426 22.80 -6.83 -15.86
CA PRO A 426 22.07 -8.03 -15.47
C PRO A 426 21.30 -8.64 -16.64
N TRP A 427 20.77 -7.82 -17.54
CA TRP A 427 20.11 -8.32 -18.76
C TRP A 427 21.10 -9.04 -19.68
N ASN A 428 22.27 -8.46 -19.94
CA ASN A 428 23.30 -9.07 -20.77
C ASN A 428 23.76 -10.42 -20.21
N TYR A 429 23.91 -10.52 -18.88
CA TYR A 429 24.17 -11.79 -18.20
C TYR A 429 23.09 -12.83 -18.53
N THR A 430 21.81 -12.45 -18.40
CA THR A 430 20.68 -13.33 -18.72
C THR A 430 20.69 -13.77 -20.19
N ALA A 431 20.84 -12.82 -21.12
CA ALA A 431 20.86 -13.11 -22.55
C ALA A 431 22.01 -14.06 -22.91
N GLU A 432 23.21 -13.81 -22.38
CA GLU A 432 24.39 -14.64 -22.63
C GLU A 432 24.22 -16.05 -22.04
N ALA A 433 23.75 -16.16 -20.79
CA ALA A 433 23.56 -17.43 -20.09
C ALA A 433 22.49 -18.32 -20.75
N VAL A 434 21.38 -17.72 -21.20
CA VAL A 434 20.29 -18.44 -21.88
C VAL A 434 20.72 -18.91 -23.26
N MET A 435 21.37 -18.04 -24.05
CA MET A 435 21.82 -18.39 -25.39
C MET A 435 22.91 -19.47 -25.37
N ASN A 436 23.93 -19.32 -24.53
CA ASN A 436 25.00 -20.31 -24.40
C ASN A 436 24.50 -21.59 -23.74
N GLY A 437 23.61 -21.48 -22.75
CA GLY A 437 22.99 -22.62 -22.07
C GLY A 437 22.19 -23.51 -23.01
N THR A 438 21.42 -22.90 -23.92
CA THR A 438 20.65 -23.62 -24.94
C THR A 438 21.55 -24.45 -25.86
N ARG A 439 22.74 -23.96 -26.23
CA ARG A 439 23.68 -24.67 -27.12
C ARG A 439 24.67 -25.57 -26.39
N SER A 440 24.82 -25.41 -25.08
CA SER A 440 25.89 -26.00 -24.27
C SER A 440 26.09 -27.51 -24.45
N VAL A 441 24.99 -28.26 -24.57
CA VAL A 441 25.00 -29.71 -24.71
C VAL A 441 25.44 -30.12 -26.12
N ILE A 442 24.96 -29.42 -27.15
CA ILE A 442 25.29 -29.65 -28.56
C ILE A 442 26.76 -29.34 -28.81
N ASP A 443 27.24 -28.19 -28.34
CA ASP A 443 28.62 -27.75 -28.54
C ASP A 443 29.64 -28.66 -27.85
N SER A 444 29.21 -29.37 -26.79
CA SER A 444 30.03 -30.29 -26.02
C SER A 444 29.86 -31.77 -26.42
N ALA A 445 29.24 -32.05 -27.58
CA ALA A 445 29.01 -33.39 -28.12
C ALA A 445 30.24 -34.32 -28.04
N ALA A 446 31.41 -33.81 -28.44
CA ALA A 446 32.64 -34.58 -28.45
C ALA A 446 33.11 -35.01 -27.05
N LEU A 447 32.79 -34.24 -26.01
CA LEU A 447 33.12 -34.57 -24.63
C LEU A 447 32.14 -35.63 -24.08
N ILE A 448 30.85 -35.47 -24.38
CA ILE A 448 29.79 -36.41 -23.98
C ILE A 448 30.05 -37.82 -24.52
N LYS A 449 30.50 -37.94 -25.78
CA LYS A 449 30.79 -39.23 -26.42
C LYS A 449 32.06 -39.92 -25.93
N LYS A 450 32.96 -39.23 -25.23
CA LYS A 450 34.31 -39.72 -24.89
C LYS A 450 34.54 -40.01 -23.41
N VAL A 451 33.86 -39.29 -22.51
CA VAL A 451 34.11 -39.37 -21.06
C VAL A 451 32.80 -39.34 -20.30
N TYR A 452 32.68 -40.17 -19.25
CA TYR A 452 31.54 -40.13 -18.34
C TYR A 452 31.69 -38.99 -17.32
N PHE A 453 30.68 -38.14 -17.23
CA PHE A 453 30.54 -37.08 -16.21
C PHE A 453 29.06 -36.68 -16.10
N PRO A 454 28.61 -36.08 -14.98
CA PRO A 454 27.24 -35.58 -14.83
C PRO A 454 26.94 -34.50 -15.87
N ARG A 455 25.95 -34.74 -16.74
CA ARG A 455 25.69 -33.92 -17.93
C ARG A 455 25.17 -32.53 -17.58
N GLU A 456 24.57 -32.36 -16.40
CA GLU A 456 24.11 -31.08 -15.86
C GLU A 456 25.25 -30.06 -15.67
N VAL A 457 26.51 -30.52 -15.66
CA VAL A 457 27.69 -29.65 -15.65
C VAL A 457 27.73 -28.75 -16.90
N LEU A 458 27.24 -29.19 -18.06
CA LEU A 458 27.37 -28.41 -19.30
C LEU A 458 26.54 -27.12 -19.29
N PRO A 459 25.23 -27.15 -18.98
CA PRO A 459 24.47 -25.92 -18.81
C PRO A 459 25.00 -25.07 -17.66
N LEU A 460 25.43 -25.69 -16.54
CA LEU A 460 25.99 -24.94 -15.41
C LEU A 460 27.27 -24.20 -15.77
N VAL A 461 28.18 -24.81 -16.52
CA VAL A 461 29.40 -24.16 -17.01
C VAL A 461 29.04 -22.93 -17.85
N SER A 462 28.05 -23.02 -18.73
CA SER A 462 27.63 -21.86 -19.53
C SER A 462 27.13 -20.68 -18.66
N VAL A 463 26.33 -20.98 -17.63
CA VAL A 463 25.82 -19.97 -16.69
C VAL A 463 26.96 -19.39 -15.84
N PHE A 464 27.87 -20.21 -15.33
CA PHE A 464 29.02 -19.74 -14.54
C PHE A 464 30.04 -18.94 -15.37
N SER A 465 30.22 -19.27 -16.65
CA SER A 465 31.03 -18.48 -17.57
C SER A 465 30.43 -17.08 -17.76
N SER A 466 29.12 -17.01 -18.04
CA SER A 466 28.41 -15.73 -18.16
C SER A 466 28.35 -14.95 -16.84
N LEU A 467 28.24 -15.64 -15.70
CA LEU A 467 28.32 -15.03 -14.38
C LEU A 467 29.69 -14.40 -14.15
N THR A 468 30.77 -15.09 -14.56
CA THR A 468 32.13 -14.56 -14.43
C THR A 468 32.28 -13.30 -15.27
N ASN A 469 31.77 -13.28 -16.50
CA ASN A 469 31.76 -12.06 -17.33
C ASN A 469 31.00 -10.93 -16.66
N PHE A 470 29.82 -11.19 -16.10
CA PHE A 470 29.03 -10.20 -15.37
C PHE A 470 29.77 -9.64 -14.15
N VAL A 471 30.38 -10.51 -13.34
CA VAL A 471 31.17 -10.11 -12.17
C VAL A 471 32.37 -9.27 -12.58
N LEU A 472 33.04 -9.62 -13.68
CA LEU A 472 34.14 -8.81 -14.23
C LEU A 472 33.65 -7.45 -14.74
N SER A 473 32.42 -7.35 -15.24
CA SER A 473 31.80 -6.07 -15.64
C SER A 473 31.35 -5.19 -14.46
N LEU A 474 31.24 -5.71 -13.23
CA LEU A 474 30.84 -4.91 -12.06
C LEU A 474 31.80 -3.73 -11.78
N PRO A 475 33.14 -3.89 -11.75
CA PRO A 475 34.06 -2.76 -11.64
C PRO A 475 33.82 -1.63 -12.65
N MET A 476 33.54 -1.97 -13.90
CA MET A 476 33.23 -0.97 -14.94
C MET A 476 31.90 -0.26 -14.63
N MET A 477 30.88 -0.98 -14.18
CA MET A 477 29.61 -0.40 -13.74
C MET A 477 29.80 0.60 -12.60
N PHE A 478 30.56 0.20 -11.57
CA PHE A 478 30.87 1.04 -10.43
C PHE A 478 31.71 2.26 -10.84
N ALA A 479 32.63 2.12 -11.79
CA ALA A 479 33.41 3.23 -12.32
C ALA A 479 32.54 4.25 -13.06
N VAL A 480 31.62 3.81 -13.93
CA VAL A 480 30.65 4.70 -14.60
C VAL A 480 29.76 5.39 -13.58
N MET A 481 29.26 4.64 -12.59
CA MET A 481 28.43 5.19 -11.53
C MET A 481 29.19 6.25 -10.71
N ALA A 482 30.43 5.97 -10.32
CA ALA A 482 31.28 6.91 -9.60
C ALA A 482 31.54 8.18 -10.42
N LEU A 483 31.89 8.04 -11.70
CA LEU A 483 32.16 9.17 -12.60
C LEU A 483 30.93 10.09 -12.71
N ILE A 484 29.74 9.53 -12.98
CA ILE A 484 28.51 10.30 -13.16
C ILE A 484 28.05 10.93 -11.84
N GLN A 485 28.11 10.18 -10.73
CA GLN A 485 27.70 10.72 -9.43
C GLN A 485 28.67 11.80 -8.91
N MET A 486 29.98 11.64 -9.12
CA MET A 486 30.96 12.66 -8.74
C MET A 486 30.80 13.95 -9.57
N THR A 487 30.59 13.82 -10.89
CA THR A 487 30.39 14.98 -11.77
C THR A 487 29.06 15.70 -11.53
N THR A 488 28.01 14.99 -11.12
CA THR A 488 26.68 15.57 -10.88
C THR A 488 26.49 16.07 -9.44
N MET A 489 26.95 15.32 -8.44
CA MET A 489 26.65 15.54 -7.02
C MET A 489 27.87 15.86 -6.15
N GLY A 490 29.09 15.74 -6.67
CA GLY A 490 30.33 15.92 -5.90
C GLY A 490 30.58 14.85 -4.82
N ARG A 491 29.69 13.87 -4.67
CA ARG A 491 29.79 12.77 -3.68
C ARG A 491 29.23 11.47 -4.21
N LEU A 492 29.70 10.35 -3.67
CA LEU A 492 29.17 9.01 -3.96
C LEU A 492 27.94 8.73 -3.10
N ASN A 493 26.83 8.35 -3.73
CA ASN A 493 25.59 7.94 -3.06
C ASN A 493 25.54 6.41 -2.93
N LEU A 494 26.47 5.84 -2.17
CA LEU A 494 26.51 4.41 -1.88
C LEU A 494 25.79 4.15 -0.55
N ALA A 495 24.71 3.38 -0.58
CA ALA A 495 24.03 2.95 0.63
C ALA A 495 24.42 1.51 1.00
N TRP A 496 24.08 1.10 2.23
CA TRP A 496 24.27 -0.29 2.69
C TRP A 496 23.46 -1.31 1.86
N SER A 497 22.54 -0.85 1.02
CA SER A 497 21.79 -1.67 0.06
C SER A 497 22.66 -2.51 -0.88
N ILE A 498 23.92 -2.12 -1.12
CA ILE A 498 24.88 -2.90 -1.93
C ILE A 498 25.12 -4.29 -1.34
N ALA A 499 24.95 -4.47 -0.03
CA ALA A 499 25.07 -5.77 0.62
C ALA A 499 24.05 -6.81 0.10
N TYR A 500 22.96 -6.38 -0.57
CA TYR A 500 21.99 -7.27 -1.21
C TYR A 500 22.45 -7.78 -2.59
N LEU A 501 23.47 -7.17 -3.20
CA LEU A 501 23.93 -7.52 -4.55
C LEU A 501 24.31 -9.01 -4.69
N PRO A 502 25.05 -9.64 -3.75
CA PRO A 502 25.31 -11.08 -3.80
C PRO A 502 24.03 -11.93 -3.78
N VAL A 503 23.01 -11.52 -3.01
CA VAL A 503 21.73 -12.23 -2.93
C VAL A 503 20.99 -12.16 -4.28
N LEU A 504 20.96 -10.99 -4.92
CA LEU A 504 20.36 -10.82 -6.24
C LEU A 504 21.06 -11.66 -7.32
N ILE A 505 22.39 -11.70 -7.30
CA ILE A 505 23.20 -12.54 -8.19
C ILE A 505 22.87 -14.02 -8.00
N ILE A 506 22.74 -14.48 -6.76
CA ILE A 506 22.40 -15.89 -6.47
C ILE A 506 21.01 -16.22 -7.03
N ILE A 507 20.00 -15.38 -6.76
CA ILE A 507 18.63 -15.61 -7.26
C ILE A 507 18.62 -15.65 -8.79
N GLN A 508 19.29 -14.70 -9.45
CA GLN A 508 19.40 -14.68 -10.90
C GLN A 508 20.13 -15.91 -11.45
N THR A 509 21.21 -16.34 -10.80
CA THR A 509 21.97 -17.54 -11.23
C THR A 509 21.14 -18.81 -11.10
N VAL A 510 20.34 -18.95 -10.04
CA VAL A 510 19.39 -20.06 -9.85
C VAL A 510 18.34 -20.07 -10.96
N LEU A 511 17.76 -18.91 -11.29
CA LEU A 511 16.80 -18.77 -12.38
C LEU A 511 17.41 -19.19 -13.72
N LEU A 512 18.61 -18.69 -14.04
CA LEU A 512 19.29 -18.95 -15.31
C LEU A 512 19.74 -20.40 -15.43
N ALA A 513 20.21 -21.02 -14.35
CA ALA A 513 20.53 -22.45 -14.34
C ALA A 513 19.30 -23.29 -14.73
N GLY A 514 18.11 -22.98 -14.20
CA GLY A 514 16.87 -23.66 -14.56
C GLY A 514 16.49 -23.51 -16.02
N ILE A 515 16.51 -22.28 -16.54
CA ILE A 515 16.19 -21.99 -17.94
C ILE A 515 17.19 -22.65 -18.88
N SER A 516 18.49 -22.54 -18.59
CA SER A 516 19.56 -23.11 -19.41
C SER A 516 19.52 -24.63 -19.43
N MET A 517 19.19 -25.29 -18.32
CA MET A 517 18.98 -26.74 -18.30
C MET A 517 17.75 -27.14 -19.13
N LEU A 518 16.63 -26.47 -18.96
CA LEU A 518 15.41 -26.76 -19.72
C LEU A 518 15.63 -26.62 -21.23
N LEU A 519 16.16 -25.47 -21.66
CA LEU A 519 16.36 -25.18 -23.07
C LEU A 519 17.48 -26.03 -23.68
N GLY A 520 18.56 -26.28 -22.92
CA GLY A 520 19.65 -27.16 -23.35
C GLY A 520 19.17 -28.59 -23.60
N ALA A 521 18.28 -29.11 -22.76
CA ALA A 521 17.66 -30.43 -22.99
C ALA A 521 16.78 -30.46 -24.25
N VAL A 522 15.94 -29.45 -24.44
CA VAL A 522 15.05 -29.35 -25.62
C VAL A 522 15.86 -29.20 -26.92
N ALA A 523 16.96 -28.45 -26.88
CA ALA A 523 17.79 -28.19 -28.05
C ALA A 523 18.46 -29.43 -28.64
N VAL A 524 18.74 -30.43 -27.82
CA VAL A 524 19.29 -31.72 -28.28
C VAL A 524 18.32 -32.40 -29.26
N PHE A 525 17.01 -32.37 -28.97
CA PHE A 525 15.98 -32.97 -29.81
C PHE A 525 15.54 -32.05 -30.95
N PHE A 526 15.47 -30.75 -30.69
CA PHE A 526 14.99 -29.74 -31.64
C PHE A 526 16.02 -28.63 -31.83
N ARG A 527 16.93 -28.79 -32.81
CA ARG A 527 18.03 -27.84 -33.05
C ARG A 527 17.56 -26.43 -33.38
N ASP A 528 16.38 -26.28 -34.00
CA ASP A 528 15.79 -24.98 -34.35
C ASP A 528 15.42 -24.13 -33.13
N ILE A 529 15.28 -24.74 -31.94
CA ILE A 529 15.01 -23.99 -30.71
C ILE A 529 16.09 -22.95 -30.45
N VAL A 530 17.32 -23.21 -30.89
CA VAL A 530 18.46 -22.31 -30.73
C VAL A 530 18.22 -20.97 -31.43
N HIS A 531 17.59 -20.99 -32.61
CA HIS A 531 17.24 -19.77 -33.34
C HIS A 531 16.01 -19.10 -32.71
N LEU A 532 15.00 -19.88 -32.33
CA LEU A 532 13.79 -19.37 -31.69
C LEU A 532 14.11 -18.64 -30.37
N VAL A 533 14.99 -19.21 -29.54
CA VAL A 533 15.43 -18.60 -28.27
C VAL A 533 16.08 -17.24 -28.51
N GLY A 534 16.86 -17.07 -29.58
CA GLY A 534 17.43 -15.76 -29.93
C GLY A 534 16.36 -14.69 -30.18
N ILE A 535 15.28 -15.05 -30.89
CA ILE A 535 14.14 -14.16 -31.13
C ILE A 535 13.43 -13.84 -29.81
N VAL A 536 13.17 -14.87 -28.99
CA VAL A 536 12.48 -14.72 -27.69
C VAL A 536 13.28 -13.84 -26.73
N VAL A 537 14.60 -14.01 -26.64
CA VAL A 537 15.47 -13.17 -25.80
C VAL A 537 15.36 -11.70 -26.25
N ASN A 538 15.37 -11.42 -27.55
CA ASN A 538 15.20 -10.05 -28.05
C ASN A 538 13.83 -9.44 -27.68
N ILE A 539 12.75 -10.20 -27.80
CA ILE A 539 11.42 -9.73 -27.37
C ILE A 539 11.38 -9.53 -25.85
N TRP A 540 11.98 -10.45 -25.11
CA TRP A 540 12.01 -10.44 -23.65
C TRP A 540 12.80 -9.25 -23.08
N PHE A 541 13.78 -8.72 -23.83
CA PHE A 541 14.46 -7.48 -23.50
C PHE A 541 13.49 -6.31 -23.38
N PHE A 542 12.61 -6.13 -24.37
CA PHE A 542 11.65 -5.03 -24.40
C PHE A 542 10.49 -5.22 -23.40
N LEU A 543 10.18 -6.46 -23.03
CA LEU A 543 9.24 -6.78 -21.95
C LEU A 543 9.86 -6.56 -20.56
N THR A 544 11.17 -6.40 -20.48
CA THR A 544 11.87 -6.13 -19.23
C THR A 544 12.11 -4.61 -19.17
N PRO A 545 11.85 -3.94 -18.04
CA PRO A 545 12.03 -2.50 -17.93
C PRO A 545 13.52 -2.13 -17.88
N VAL A 546 14.30 -2.38 -18.94
CA VAL A 546 15.75 -2.09 -18.99
C VAL A 546 16.03 -0.67 -19.45
N ILE A 547 15.25 -0.15 -20.41
CA ILE A 547 15.41 1.22 -20.95
C ILE A 547 14.46 2.23 -20.32
N TYR A 548 13.37 1.75 -19.69
CA TYR A 548 12.33 2.59 -19.10
C TYR A 548 12.04 2.20 -17.64
N PRO A 549 11.54 3.13 -16.81
CA PRO A 549 11.08 2.84 -15.45
C PRO A 549 9.61 2.39 -15.45
N LEU A 550 9.24 1.48 -14.54
CA LEU A 550 7.85 1.02 -14.39
C LEU A 550 6.92 2.09 -13.82
N SER A 551 7.45 3.10 -13.13
CA SER A 551 6.69 4.22 -12.55
C SER A 551 5.91 5.02 -13.60
N ASN A 552 6.36 5.04 -14.85
CA ASN A 552 5.72 5.83 -15.91
C ASN A 552 4.36 5.27 -16.36
N PHE A 553 4.05 4.00 -16.06
CA PHE A 553 2.88 3.31 -16.58
C PHE A 553 1.72 3.14 -15.55
N GLY A 554 1.82 3.76 -14.37
CA GLY A 554 0.82 3.70 -13.30
C GLY A 554 0.60 2.28 -12.72
N ASP A 555 -0.34 2.14 -11.77
CA ASP A 555 -0.69 0.85 -11.13
C ASP A 555 -1.69 -0.02 -11.94
N GLY A 556 -1.63 0.11 -13.26
CA GLY A 556 -2.48 -0.64 -14.18
C GLY A 556 -2.33 -2.16 -14.05
N VAL A 557 -3.36 -2.91 -14.46
CA VAL A 557 -3.35 -4.37 -14.45
C VAL A 557 -2.19 -4.92 -15.30
N ALA A 558 -1.89 -4.28 -16.43
CA ALA A 558 -0.79 -4.68 -17.32
C ALA A 558 0.59 -4.59 -16.66
N VAL A 559 0.87 -3.52 -15.91
CA VAL A 559 2.13 -3.33 -15.17
C VAL A 559 2.28 -4.38 -14.07
N ARG A 560 1.19 -4.67 -13.36
CA ARG A 560 1.15 -5.75 -12.37
C ARG A 560 1.42 -7.11 -13.01
N LEU A 561 0.76 -7.43 -14.13
CA LEU A 561 0.99 -8.68 -14.86
C LEU A 561 2.44 -8.80 -15.33
N LEU A 562 3.03 -7.73 -15.86
CA LEU A 562 4.43 -7.72 -16.28
C LEU A 562 5.36 -8.02 -15.10
N ARG A 563 5.17 -7.36 -13.95
CA ARG A 563 5.97 -7.58 -12.73
C ARG A 563 5.74 -8.97 -12.12
N TRP A 564 4.60 -9.60 -12.38
CA TRP A 564 4.25 -10.92 -11.82
C TRP A 564 4.69 -12.08 -12.71
N LEU A 565 4.56 -11.96 -14.03
CA LEU A 565 4.86 -13.02 -14.98
C LEU A 565 6.33 -13.03 -15.41
N ASN A 566 6.99 -11.86 -15.45
CA ASN A 566 8.38 -11.74 -15.85
C ASN A 566 9.31 -11.64 -14.62
N PRO A 567 10.02 -12.72 -14.23
CA PRO A 567 10.93 -12.69 -13.09
C PRO A 567 12.13 -11.75 -13.32
N MET A 568 12.57 -11.59 -14.57
CA MET A 568 13.65 -10.65 -14.91
C MET A 568 13.24 -9.19 -14.74
N ALA A 569 11.96 -8.86 -14.94
CA ALA A 569 11.48 -7.51 -14.67
C ALA A 569 11.64 -7.12 -13.20
N SER A 570 11.32 -8.05 -12.29
CA SER A 570 11.52 -7.83 -10.86
C SER A 570 13.01 -7.80 -10.48
N LEU A 571 13.85 -8.67 -11.06
CA LEU A 571 15.29 -8.67 -10.77
C LEU A 571 15.98 -7.37 -11.18
N VAL A 572 15.71 -6.86 -12.39
CA VAL A 572 16.27 -5.58 -12.86
C VAL A 572 15.82 -4.41 -11.97
N GLU A 573 14.57 -4.44 -11.51
CA GLU A 573 14.06 -3.45 -10.54
C GLU A 573 14.80 -3.53 -9.20
N PHE A 574 15.08 -4.72 -8.67
CA PHE A 574 15.86 -4.87 -7.43
C PHE A 574 17.32 -4.41 -7.57
N TYR A 575 17.97 -4.67 -8.72
CA TYR A 575 19.31 -4.13 -8.99
C TYR A 575 19.29 -2.61 -9.02
N ARG A 576 18.26 -2.01 -9.62
CA ARG A 576 18.08 -0.55 -9.60
C ARG A 576 17.79 -0.01 -8.23
N GLU A 577 16.83 -0.54 -7.49
CA GLU A 577 16.52 -0.07 -6.13
C GLU A 577 17.76 -0.12 -5.24
N SER A 578 18.58 -1.18 -5.38
CA SER A 578 19.78 -1.37 -4.55
C SER A 578 20.97 -0.48 -4.94
N LEU A 579 21.15 -0.13 -6.23
CA LEU A 579 22.33 0.59 -6.73
C LEU A 579 22.05 2.03 -7.16
N TYR A 580 20.86 2.31 -7.70
CA TYR A 580 20.45 3.60 -8.24
C TYR A 580 19.36 4.26 -7.37
N GLY A 581 18.33 3.52 -6.97
CA GLY A 581 17.17 4.01 -6.23
C GLY A 581 15.89 4.08 -7.08
N ALA A 582 14.90 4.83 -6.60
CA ALA A 582 13.69 5.13 -7.36
C ALA A 582 14.01 6.02 -8.57
N ALA A 583 13.28 5.87 -9.68
CA ALA A 583 13.40 6.74 -10.84
C ALA A 583 12.84 8.14 -10.52
N VAL A 584 13.68 9.17 -10.63
CA VAL A 584 13.31 10.55 -10.29
C VAL A 584 13.62 11.52 -11.43
N ALA A 585 12.87 12.63 -11.48
CA ALA A 585 13.05 13.68 -12.47
C ALA A 585 14.41 14.39 -12.33
N VAL A 586 14.91 14.96 -13.44
CA VAL A 586 16.13 15.78 -13.46
C VAL A 586 16.07 16.87 -12.37
N GLY A 587 17.13 16.97 -11.56
CA GLY A 587 17.23 17.93 -10.45
C GLY A 587 17.00 17.31 -9.07
N GLN A 588 16.38 16.12 -8.98
CA GLN A 588 16.30 15.34 -7.75
C GLN A 588 17.37 14.23 -7.72
N ILE A 589 17.75 13.82 -6.51
CA ILE A 589 18.79 12.81 -6.29
C ILE A 589 18.12 11.45 -6.07
N PRO A 590 18.35 10.45 -6.94
CA PRO A 590 17.94 9.08 -6.69
C PRO A 590 18.59 8.54 -5.42
N THR A 591 17.80 7.98 -4.50
CA THR A 591 18.29 7.38 -3.25
C THR A 591 18.16 5.87 -3.30
N PRO A 592 19.27 5.12 -3.17
CA PRO A 592 19.21 3.66 -3.08
C PRO A 592 18.39 3.22 -1.86
N GLY A 593 17.55 2.21 -2.07
CA GLY A 593 16.66 1.64 -1.07
C GLY A 593 16.86 0.13 -0.90
N VAL A 594 16.02 -0.47 -0.05
CA VAL A 594 15.98 -1.93 0.11
C VAL A 594 14.77 -2.49 -0.64
N PRO A 595 14.96 -3.52 -1.49
CA PRO A 595 13.84 -4.15 -2.16
C PRO A 595 12.90 -4.81 -1.15
N ALA A 596 11.59 -4.75 -1.43
CA ALA A 596 10.58 -5.35 -0.56
C ALA A 596 10.83 -6.85 -0.39
N LEU A 597 10.97 -7.30 0.86
CA LEU A 597 11.27 -8.71 1.19
C LEU A 597 10.26 -9.69 0.58
N SER A 598 8.98 -9.30 0.53
CA SER A 598 7.91 -10.10 -0.10
C SER A 598 8.14 -10.31 -1.60
N SER A 599 8.56 -9.26 -2.31
CA SER A 599 8.88 -9.32 -3.74
C SER A 599 10.12 -10.16 -4.00
N LEU A 600 11.16 -10.03 -3.16
CA LEU A 600 12.39 -10.80 -3.26
C LEU A 600 12.15 -12.29 -3.01
N LEU A 601 11.38 -12.63 -1.96
CA LEU A 601 10.99 -14.02 -1.67
C LEU A 601 10.18 -14.62 -2.81
N ARG A 602 9.21 -13.89 -3.35
CA ARG A 602 8.41 -14.34 -4.50
C ARG A 602 9.29 -14.68 -5.70
N VAL A 603 10.21 -13.78 -6.08
CA VAL A 603 11.11 -14.02 -7.21
C VAL A 603 12.05 -15.19 -6.93
N GLY A 604 12.57 -15.30 -5.70
CA GLY A 604 13.36 -16.44 -5.25
C GLY A 604 12.60 -17.77 -5.40
N VAL A 605 11.34 -17.82 -5.00
CA VAL A 605 10.47 -19.00 -5.18
C VAL A 605 10.25 -19.30 -6.66
N THR A 606 9.96 -18.30 -7.50
CA THR A 606 9.80 -18.53 -8.95
C THR A 606 11.08 -19.06 -9.60
N ALA A 607 12.25 -18.54 -9.21
CA ALA A 607 13.54 -19.00 -9.69
C ALA A 607 13.78 -20.47 -9.28
N LEU A 608 13.45 -20.83 -8.04
CA LEU A 608 13.57 -22.21 -7.55
C LEU A 608 12.63 -23.16 -8.29
N VAL A 609 11.37 -22.77 -8.52
CA VAL A 609 10.40 -23.58 -9.27
C VAL A 609 10.88 -23.84 -10.70
N ILE A 610 11.40 -22.81 -11.37
CA ILE A 610 11.96 -22.94 -12.71
C ILE A 610 13.21 -23.84 -12.71
N LEU A 611 14.08 -23.72 -11.70
CA LEU A 611 15.23 -24.62 -11.54
C LEU A 611 14.79 -26.07 -11.39
N VAL A 612 13.84 -26.35 -10.49
CA VAL A 612 13.34 -27.71 -10.25
C VAL A 612 12.69 -28.28 -11.50
N ALA A 613 11.85 -27.50 -12.19
CA ALA A 613 11.21 -27.94 -13.42
C ALA A 613 12.23 -28.20 -14.54
N GLY A 614 13.18 -27.28 -14.74
CA GLY A 614 14.23 -27.42 -15.75
C GLY A 614 15.16 -28.59 -15.47
N TYR A 615 15.57 -28.78 -14.21
CA TYR A 615 16.39 -29.91 -13.78
C TYR A 615 15.66 -31.25 -13.98
N TRP A 616 14.37 -31.31 -13.63
CA TRP A 616 13.56 -32.52 -13.80
C TRP A 616 13.43 -32.95 -15.27
N VAL A 617 13.19 -32.00 -16.18
CA VAL A 617 13.16 -32.28 -17.63
C VAL A 617 14.54 -32.73 -18.12
N PHE A 618 15.61 -32.03 -17.70
CA PHE A 618 16.97 -32.35 -18.09
C PHE A 618 17.38 -33.75 -17.64
N GLU A 619 17.14 -34.12 -16.38
CA GLU A 619 17.50 -35.44 -15.85
C GLU A 619 16.82 -36.57 -16.62
N ARG A 620 15.51 -36.45 -16.86
CA ARG A 620 14.75 -37.47 -17.61
C ARG A 620 15.21 -37.65 -19.05
N THR A 621 15.68 -36.58 -19.68
CA THR A 621 16.12 -36.62 -21.08
C THR A 621 17.59 -36.94 -21.22
N SER A 622 18.39 -36.67 -20.19
CA SER A 622 19.85 -36.77 -20.22
C SER A 622 20.35 -38.13 -20.70
N GLY A 623 19.65 -39.22 -20.38
CA GLY A 623 19.98 -40.59 -20.78
C GLY A 623 20.12 -40.77 -22.29
N ARG A 624 19.30 -40.06 -23.07
CA ARG A 624 19.22 -40.17 -24.54
C ARG A 624 20.18 -39.26 -25.30
N PHE A 625 20.86 -38.34 -24.62
CA PHE A 625 21.73 -37.35 -25.28
C PHE A 625 22.87 -38.00 -26.08
N GLY A 626 23.38 -39.15 -25.65
CA GLY A 626 24.44 -39.85 -26.38
C GLY A 626 24.01 -40.41 -27.75
N GLU A 627 22.71 -40.68 -27.92
CA GLU A 627 22.14 -41.26 -29.15
C GLU A 627 21.68 -40.20 -30.14
N GLU A 628 21.18 -39.06 -29.65
CA GLU A 628 20.55 -38.00 -30.46
C GLU A 628 21.54 -36.92 -30.95
N ILE A 629 22.71 -36.83 -30.32
CA ILE A 629 23.83 -35.93 -30.68
C ILE A 629 24.81 -36.69 -31.56
#